data_AF-A0AA43TUK5-F1
#
_entry.id   AF-A0AA43TUK5-F1
#
_cell.length_a   1.000
_cell.length_b   1.000
_cell.length_c   1.000
_cell.angle_alpha   90.00
_cell.angle_beta   90.00
_cell.angle_gamma   90.00
#
_symmetry.space_group_name_H-M   'P 1'
#
loop_
_entity.id
_entity.type
_entity.pdbx_description
1 polymer ?
#
loop_
_entity_poly.entity_id
_entity_poly.type
_entity_poly.pdbx_seq_one_letter_code
_entity_poly.pdbx_strand_id
1 'polypeptide(L)'
;MSKQHWRLKAAKIVGLLFILGLGIRACVITEFSWKEEVFLHDGSKIIIKRENIYDANLRREIGQHALLAEQIIRFRVPTWKTNNRSDEQPESLNVLSLDFLDNIPYLATTTGDCLAYNKWGRPNPPYIFFKYVGEWQRISMEEFPEQFKINLLPGGITEQDKKKIVSDRKYYGFLRAETVAEMNKESGRSKQFYSIIRTPFPVDRMSIVGGCMKMIRIKNGWTSTDSFKAPLPIKNTTTQ
;
A
#
# COMPACT_ATOMS: atom_id res chain seq x y z
N MET A 1 -24.29 -60.86 12.95
CA MET A 1 -23.64 -59.54 13.16
C MET A 1 -24.67 -58.44 12.91
N SER A 2 -25.04 -57.67 13.95
CA SER A 2 -26.24 -56.83 13.92
C SER A 2 -26.04 -55.52 13.16
N LYS A 3 -27.06 -55.11 12.39
CA LYS A 3 -27.14 -53.84 11.64
C LYS A 3 -26.86 -52.59 12.49
N GLN A 4 -26.97 -52.71 13.82
CA GLN A 4 -26.72 -51.64 14.79
C GLN A 4 -25.23 -51.24 14.89
N HIS A 5 -24.30 -52.20 14.80
CA HIS A 5 -22.86 -51.91 14.88
C HIS A 5 -22.33 -51.18 13.65
N TRP A 6 -22.93 -51.40 12.47
CA TRP A 6 -22.55 -50.71 11.25
C TRP A 6 -22.98 -49.23 11.26
N ARG A 7 -24.20 -48.94 11.76
CA ARG A 7 -24.73 -47.58 11.88
C ARG A 7 -23.93 -46.70 12.85
N LEU A 8 -23.46 -47.27 13.96
CA LEU A 8 -22.61 -46.57 14.94
C LEU A 8 -21.20 -46.25 14.39
N LYS A 9 -20.63 -47.11 13.54
CA LYS A 9 -19.34 -46.82 12.87
C LYS A 9 -19.48 -45.75 11.78
N ALA A 10 -20.55 -45.82 10.99
CA ALA A 10 -20.82 -44.80 9.96
C ALA A 10 -21.08 -43.41 10.57
N ALA A 11 -21.84 -43.31 11.67
CA ALA A 11 -22.11 -42.04 12.35
C ALA A 11 -20.83 -41.39 12.92
N LYS A 12 -19.87 -42.18 13.41
CA LYS A 12 -18.57 -41.66 13.90
C LYS A 12 -17.69 -41.12 12.77
N ILE A 13 -17.69 -41.75 11.60
CA ILE A 13 -16.92 -41.31 10.42
C ILE A 13 -17.52 -40.03 9.82
N VAL A 14 -18.84 -39.96 9.70
CA VAL A 14 -19.54 -38.76 9.18
C VAL A 14 -19.41 -37.58 10.16
N GLY A 15 -19.48 -37.83 11.47
CA GLY A 15 -19.24 -36.81 12.48
C GLY A 15 -17.81 -36.24 12.44
N LEU A 16 -16.81 -37.08 12.18
CA LEU A 16 -15.42 -36.64 12.04
C LEU A 16 -15.18 -35.78 10.79
N LEU A 17 -15.86 -36.11 9.67
CA LEU A 17 -15.78 -35.34 8.42
C LEU A 17 -16.51 -33.99 8.49
N PHE A 18 -17.60 -33.89 9.26
CA PHE A 18 -18.29 -32.61 9.48
C PHE A 18 -17.49 -31.62 10.34
N ILE A 19 -16.67 -32.10 11.28
CA ILE A 19 -15.80 -31.24 12.11
C ILE A 19 -14.60 -30.72 11.30
N LEU A 20 -14.13 -31.46 10.28
CA LEU A 20 -13.12 -30.95 9.34
C LEU A 20 -13.69 -29.95 8.30
N GLY A 21 -14.98 -30.00 8.00
CA GLY A 21 -15.61 -29.18 6.95
C GLY A 21 -15.98 -27.75 7.35
N LEU A 22 -16.04 -27.43 8.65
CA LEU A 22 -16.48 -26.12 9.15
C LEU A 22 -15.32 -25.11 9.37
N GLY A 23 -14.09 -25.49 9.01
CA GLY A 23 -12.90 -24.85 9.54
C GLY A 23 -12.01 -24.06 8.59
N ILE A 24 -12.42 -23.66 7.38
CA ILE A 24 -11.58 -22.76 6.56
C ILE A 24 -12.42 -21.76 5.75
N ARG A 25 -13.00 -20.77 6.44
CA ARG A 25 -13.04 -19.40 5.89
C ARG A 25 -11.98 -18.59 6.62
N ALA A 26 -10.71 -18.90 6.36
CA ALA A 26 -9.63 -18.06 6.84
C ALA A 26 -9.69 -16.74 6.07
N CYS A 27 -10.34 -15.73 6.66
CA CYS A 27 -10.14 -14.34 6.28
C CYS A 27 -8.68 -14.00 6.62
N VAL A 28 -7.77 -14.16 5.65
CA VAL A 28 -6.33 -13.91 5.86
C VAL A 28 -6.05 -12.43 5.64
N ILE A 29 -6.43 -11.62 6.63
CA ILE A 29 -5.85 -10.29 6.82
C ILE A 29 -4.51 -10.50 7.52
N THR A 30 -3.42 -9.99 6.95
CA THR A 30 -2.09 -10.07 7.56
C THR A 30 -1.57 -8.67 7.86
N GLU A 31 -0.99 -8.49 9.04
CA GLU A 31 -0.38 -7.24 9.46
C GLU A 31 1.15 -7.39 9.46
N PHE A 32 1.85 -6.38 8.97
CA PHE A 32 3.29 -6.26 9.12
C PHE A 32 3.63 -4.88 9.63
N SER A 33 4.22 -4.80 10.83
CA SER A 33 4.59 -3.55 11.47
C SER A 33 6.08 -3.51 11.82
N TRP A 34 6.69 -2.34 11.65
CA TRP A 34 8.10 -2.10 11.97
C TRP A 34 8.35 -0.67 12.44
N LYS A 35 9.49 -0.47 13.10
CA LYS A 35 10.06 0.86 13.35
C LYS A 35 11.07 1.16 12.24
N GLU A 36 11.06 2.38 11.74
CA GLU A 36 11.95 2.85 10.66
C GLU A 36 12.61 4.15 11.11
N GLU A 37 13.92 4.21 10.96
CA GLU A 37 14.71 5.42 11.16
C GLU A 37 14.66 6.26 9.89
N VAL A 38 14.32 7.52 10.05
CA VAL A 38 14.16 8.49 8.97
C VAL A 38 15.26 9.53 9.12
N PHE A 39 16.09 9.67 8.09
CA PHE A 39 17.10 10.71 8.01
C PHE A 39 16.50 11.97 7.38
N LEU A 40 16.50 13.05 8.16
CA LEU A 40 15.87 14.33 7.80
C LEU A 40 16.85 15.24 7.05
N HIS A 41 16.32 16.24 6.35
CA HIS A 41 17.12 17.17 5.54
C HIS A 41 18.14 17.98 6.36
N ASP A 42 17.88 18.20 7.66
CA ASP A 42 18.74 18.95 8.58
C ASP A 42 19.87 18.10 9.20
N GLY A 43 19.97 16.82 8.79
CA GLY A 43 20.97 15.87 9.31
C GLY A 43 20.54 15.16 10.60
N SER A 44 19.37 15.48 11.15
CA SER A 44 18.82 14.76 12.29
C SER A 44 18.13 13.44 11.87
N LYS A 45 17.81 12.61 12.87
CA LYS A 45 17.17 11.31 12.69
C LYS A 45 15.98 11.18 13.62
N ILE A 46 14.90 10.59 13.13
CA ILE A 46 13.73 10.23 13.95
C ILE A 46 13.37 8.76 13.74
N ILE A 47 12.69 8.15 14.72
CA ILE A 47 12.10 6.82 14.58
C ILE A 47 10.59 6.95 14.40
N ILE A 48 10.07 6.38 13.32
CA ILE A 48 8.63 6.26 13.06
C ILE A 48 8.18 4.81 13.25
N LYS A 49 6.88 4.61 13.46
CA LYS A 49 6.25 3.29 13.38
C LYS A 49 5.42 3.19 12.11
N ARG A 50 5.61 2.12 11.36
CA ARG A 50 4.81 1.76 10.18
C ARG A 50 4.01 0.51 10.43
N GLU A 51 2.79 0.51 9.93
CA GLU A 51 1.88 -0.62 9.97
C GLU A 51 1.28 -0.77 8.56
N ASN A 52 1.57 -1.90 7.92
CA ASN A 52 0.97 -2.29 6.65
C ASN A 52 -0.04 -3.41 6.93
N ILE A 53 -1.29 -3.19 6.53
CA ILE A 53 -2.34 -4.19 6.62
C ILE A 53 -2.61 -4.70 5.20
N TYR A 54 -2.48 -6.01 5.01
CA TYR A 54 -2.72 -6.68 3.74
C TYR A 54 -4.01 -7.47 3.81
N ASP A 55 -4.80 -7.41 2.74
CA ASP A 55 -6.06 -8.13 2.64
C ASP A 55 -6.09 -9.00 1.38
N ALA A 56 -6.13 -10.31 1.58
CA ALA A 56 -6.15 -11.29 0.50
C ALA A 56 -7.48 -11.32 -0.26
N ASN A 57 -8.54 -10.70 0.27
CA ASN A 57 -9.87 -10.64 -0.34
C ASN A 57 -10.04 -9.43 -1.27
N LEU A 58 -9.11 -8.47 -1.25
CA LEU A 58 -9.11 -7.39 -2.23
C LEU A 58 -8.93 -7.99 -3.63
N ARG A 59 -9.71 -7.47 -4.59
CA ARG A 59 -9.69 -7.95 -5.97
C ARG A 59 -8.29 -7.80 -6.55
N ARG A 60 -7.71 -8.94 -6.94
CA ARG A 60 -6.37 -9.07 -7.50
C ARG A 60 -6.40 -10.10 -8.62
N GLU A 61 -5.46 -10.01 -9.55
CA GLU A 61 -5.32 -11.05 -10.57
C GLU A 61 -4.84 -12.36 -9.94
N ILE A 62 -5.23 -13.50 -10.52
CA ILE A 62 -4.81 -14.81 -10.04
C ILE A 62 -3.27 -14.88 -10.13
N GLY A 63 -2.62 -15.20 -9.01
CA GLY A 63 -1.16 -15.24 -8.89
C GLY A 63 -0.52 -13.98 -8.28
N GLN A 64 -1.27 -12.88 -8.11
CA GLN A 64 -0.76 -11.70 -7.41
C GLN A 64 -0.76 -11.88 -5.88
N HIS A 65 0.19 -11.28 -5.18
CA HIS A 65 0.24 -11.24 -3.71
C HIS A 65 -0.95 -10.47 -3.11
N ALA A 66 -1.18 -10.61 -1.80
CA ALA A 66 -2.23 -9.86 -1.11
C ALA A 66 -1.95 -8.35 -1.24
N LEU A 67 -2.98 -7.56 -1.55
CA LEU A 67 -2.83 -6.13 -1.77
C LEU A 67 -2.74 -5.38 -0.43
N LEU A 68 -1.97 -4.29 -0.43
CA LEU A 68 -1.89 -3.38 0.71
C LEU A 68 -3.24 -2.68 0.88
N ALA A 69 -3.98 -3.06 1.91
CA ALA A 69 -5.31 -2.57 2.23
C ALA A 69 -5.28 -1.25 3.01
N GLU A 70 -4.29 -1.08 3.88
CA GLU A 70 -4.12 0.11 4.69
C GLU A 70 -2.66 0.31 5.01
N GLN A 71 -2.23 1.57 5.05
CA GLN A 71 -0.93 1.94 5.58
C GLN A 71 -1.07 3.05 6.61
N ILE A 72 -0.47 2.84 7.77
CA ILE A 72 -0.44 3.79 8.87
C ILE A 72 1.01 4.13 9.18
N ILE A 73 1.28 5.43 9.31
CA ILE A 73 2.58 5.96 9.75
C ILE A 73 2.37 6.82 10.99
N ARG A 74 3.01 6.42 12.08
CA ARG A 74 2.95 7.13 13.37
C ARG A 74 4.31 7.73 13.69
N PHE A 75 4.31 9.03 13.94
CA PHE A 75 5.45 9.79 14.45
C PHE A 75 4.97 10.77 15.51
N ARG A 76 5.87 11.60 16.06
CA ARG A 76 5.53 12.57 17.10
C ARG A 76 4.59 13.63 16.51
N VAL A 77 3.27 13.38 16.61
CA VAL A 77 2.09 14.13 16.14
C VAL A 77 2.35 15.01 14.90
N PRO A 78 1.70 14.73 13.75
CA PRO A 78 0.51 13.90 13.54
C PRO A 78 0.75 12.41 13.22
N THR A 79 -0.35 11.66 13.13
CA THR A 79 -0.40 10.34 12.47
C THR A 79 -0.83 10.52 11.02
N TRP A 80 -0.21 9.81 10.09
CA TRP A 80 -0.66 9.67 8.71
C TRP A 80 -1.31 8.30 8.50
N LYS A 81 -2.42 8.26 7.76
CA LYS A 81 -3.13 7.01 7.41
C LYS A 81 -3.69 7.14 6.00
N THR A 82 -3.49 6.10 5.19
CA THR A 82 -4.12 5.92 3.88
C THR A 82 -4.95 4.64 3.88
N ASN A 83 -6.15 4.70 3.32
CA ASN A 83 -7.04 3.54 3.20
C ASN A 83 -7.23 3.13 1.74
N ASN A 84 -6.93 1.87 1.44
CA ASN A 84 -6.96 1.29 0.10
C ASN A 84 -8.09 0.26 -0.05
N ARG A 85 -8.94 0.06 0.97
CA ARG A 85 -10.05 -0.89 0.96
C ARG A 85 -11.28 -0.43 0.19
N SER A 86 -11.34 0.83 -0.25
CA SER A 86 -12.50 1.32 -0.97
C SER A 86 -12.53 0.73 -2.38
N ASP A 87 -13.48 -0.19 -2.63
CA ASP A 87 -13.77 -0.73 -3.96
C ASP A 87 -14.15 0.36 -4.96
N GLU A 88 -14.65 1.50 -4.47
CA GLU A 88 -15.08 2.61 -5.30
C GLU A 88 -13.94 3.60 -5.59
N GLN A 89 -13.12 3.94 -4.59
CA GLN A 89 -12.08 4.97 -4.68
C GLN A 89 -10.96 4.75 -3.64
N PRO A 90 -10.04 3.80 -3.82
CA PRO A 90 -8.93 3.63 -2.89
C PRO A 90 -8.08 4.91 -2.86
N GLU A 91 -7.64 5.34 -1.68
CA GLU A 91 -6.67 6.45 -1.58
C GLU A 91 -5.33 6.00 -2.15
N SER A 92 -4.89 4.78 -1.82
CA SER A 92 -3.73 4.08 -2.37
C SER A 92 -2.50 4.96 -2.47
N LEU A 93 -2.13 5.63 -1.37
CA LEU A 93 -0.94 6.48 -1.32
C LEU A 93 0.21 5.78 -0.62
N ASN A 94 1.28 5.54 -1.35
CA ASN A 94 2.55 5.10 -0.78
C ASN A 94 3.34 6.30 -0.33
N VAL A 95 3.64 6.39 0.97
CA VAL A 95 4.53 7.44 1.48
C VAL A 95 5.97 7.16 1.06
N LEU A 96 6.64 8.19 0.53
CA LEU A 96 8.02 8.16 0.04
C LEU A 96 8.95 9.05 0.87
N SER A 97 8.42 10.13 1.43
CA SER A 97 9.19 11.08 2.22
C SER A 97 8.37 11.58 3.40
N LEU A 98 9.03 11.73 4.54
CA LEU A 98 8.57 12.47 5.70
C LEU A 98 9.70 13.40 6.14
N ASP A 99 9.43 14.69 6.23
CA ASP A 99 10.39 15.66 6.71
C ASP A 99 9.69 16.85 7.39
N PHE A 100 10.46 17.73 8.01
CA PHE A 100 9.95 18.84 8.80
C PHE A 100 10.63 20.14 8.36
N LEU A 101 9.87 21.19 8.10
CA LEU A 101 10.41 22.54 7.94
C LEU A 101 9.73 23.43 8.97
N ASP A 102 10.53 24.10 9.81
CA ASP A 102 10.02 24.93 10.91
C ASP A 102 9.02 24.20 11.82
N ASN A 103 9.35 22.95 12.18
CA ASN A 103 8.49 22.02 12.93
C ASN A 103 7.16 21.63 12.25
N ILE A 104 6.97 21.99 10.98
CA ILE A 104 5.80 21.59 10.21
C ILE A 104 6.11 20.31 9.44
N PRO A 105 5.37 19.20 9.65
CA PRO A 105 5.53 17.98 8.89
C PRO A 105 5.05 18.12 7.44
N TYR A 106 5.82 17.54 6.53
CA TYR A 106 5.47 17.39 5.12
C TYR A 106 5.61 15.93 4.69
N LEU A 107 4.77 15.53 3.74
CA LEU A 107 4.82 14.21 3.12
C LEU A 107 4.89 14.33 1.61
N ALA A 108 5.76 13.52 1.01
CA ALA A 108 5.64 13.16 -0.40
C ALA A 108 5.07 11.75 -0.50
N THR A 109 4.04 11.60 -1.32
CA THR A 109 3.42 10.30 -1.60
C THR A 109 3.35 10.04 -3.10
N THR A 110 3.17 8.79 -3.48
CA THR A 110 2.83 8.40 -4.86
C THR A 110 1.68 7.40 -4.85
N THR A 111 0.91 7.34 -5.93
CA THR A 111 -0.21 6.41 -6.03
C THR A 111 0.28 4.97 -6.23
N GLY A 112 -0.33 4.02 -5.53
CA GLY A 112 0.01 2.60 -5.60
C GLY A 112 -0.55 1.87 -6.81
N ASP A 113 -1.59 2.44 -7.45
CA ASP A 113 -2.26 1.83 -8.60
C ASP A 113 -2.86 2.87 -9.55
N CYS A 114 -3.28 2.41 -10.73
CA CYS A 114 -3.85 3.25 -11.77
C CYS A 114 -5.20 3.88 -11.40
N LEU A 115 -6.00 3.25 -10.54
CA LEU A 115 -7.30 3.81 -10.15
C LEU A 115 -7.10 5.01 -9.23
N ALA A 116 -6.20 4.89 -8.25
CA ALA A 116 -5.78 5.99 -7.41
C ALA A 116 -5.12 7.10 -8.25
N TYR A 117 -4.25 6.75 -9.21
CA TYR A 117 -3.66 7.74 -10.11
C TYR A 117 -4.72 8.58 -10.85
N ASN A 118 -5.78 7.93 -11.36
CA ASN A 118 -6.91 8.62 -11.97
C ASN A 118 -7.72 9.45 -10.95
N LYS A 119 -8.00 8.91 -9.75
CA LYS A 119 -8.69 9.64 -8.66
C LYS A 119 -7.99 10.93 -8.28
N TRP A 120 -6.66 10.91 -8.21
CA TRP A 120 -5.84 12.01 -7.75
C TRP A 120 -5.50 13.05 -8.84
N GLY A 121 -6.09 12.91 -10.03
CA GLY A 121 -5.95 13.88 -11.12
C GLY A 121 -4.72 13.66 -12.00
N ARG A 122 -4.09 12.48 -11.93
CA ARG A 122 -2.96 12.07 -12.77
C ARG A 122 -1.79 13.09 -12.76
N PRO A 123 -1.26 13.48 -11.58
CA PRO A 123 -0.18 14.46 -11.50
C PRO A 123 1.06 13.99 -12.27
N ASN A 124 1.77 14.91 -12.92
CA ASN A 124 3.05 14.62 -13.55
C ASN A 124 4.08 15.68 -13.15
N PRO A 125 5.15 15.31 -12.40
CA PRO A 125 5.51 13.96 -11.94
C PRO A 125 4.53 13.38 -10.92
N PRO A 126 4.52 12.04 -10.73
CA PRO A 126 3.41 11.31 -10.11
C PRO A 126 3.42 11.35 -8.58
N TYR A 127 3.46 12.55 -8.03
CA TYR A 127 3.47 12.80 -6.59
C TYR A 127 2.22 13.52 -6.12
N ILE A 128 1.91 13.29 -4.85
CA ILE A 128 0.90 14.03 -4.10
C ILE A 128 1.55 14.46 -2.80
N PHE A 129 1.59 15.76 -2.59
CA PHE A 129 2.26 16.37 -1.47
C PHE A 129 1.27 16.81 -0.41
N PHE A 130 1.67 16.67 0.84
CA PHE A 130 0.87 17.11 1.98
C PHE A 130 1.72 17.90 2.96
N LYS A 131 1.08 18.84 3.64
CA LYS A 131 1.60 19.60 4.77
C LYS A 131 0.62 19.45 5.94
N TYR A 132 1.12 19.39 7.16
CA TYR A 132 0.26 19.34 8.34
C TYR A 132 0.13 20.70 9.03
N VAL A 133 -1.07 21.26 9.04
CA VAL A 133 -1.41 22.52 9.74
C VAL A 133 -2.70 22.29 10.55
N GLY A 134 -2.59 21.59 11.68
CA GLY A 134 -3.74 21.09 12.45
C GLY A 134 -4.42 19.87 11.82
N GLU A 135 -4.41 19.79 10.49
CA GLU A 135 -4.82 18.65 9.68
C GLU A 135 -3.89 18.48 8.46
N TRP A 136 -3.95 17.32 7.80
CA TRP A 136 -3.21 17.08 6.58
C TRP A 136 -3.89 17.77 5.40
N GLN A 137 -3.17 18.70 4.77
CA GLN A 137 -3.63 19.47 3.63
C GLN A 137 -2.80 19.12 2.41
N ARG A 138 -3.46 18.88 1.27
CA ARG A 138 -2.77 18.70 -0.01
C ARG A 138 -2.18 20.05 -0.43
N ILE A 139 -0.92 20.04 -0.84
CA ILE A 139 -0.21 21.22 -1.33
C ILE A 139 0.28 21.00 -2.77
N SER A 140 0.67 22.08 -3.44
CA SER A 140 1.30 22.01 -4.75
C SER A 140 2.75 21.50 -4.67
N MET A 141 3.37 21.24 -5.82
CA MET A 141 4.79 20.88 -5.85
C MET A 141 5.68 22.07 -5.48
N GLU A 142 5.29 23.26 -5.94
CA GLU A 142 5.98 24.52 -5.72
C GLU A 142 6.02 24.86 -4.22
N GLU A 143 4.99 24.47 -3.48
CA GLU A 143 4.93 24.62 -2.01
C GLU A 143 5.74 23.55 -1.26
N PHE A 144 6.04 22.41 -1.87
CA PHE A 144 6.79 21.33 -1.23
C PHE A 144 8.29 21.68 -1.19
N PRO A 145 8.97 21.66 -0.02
CA PRO A 145 10.35 22.13 0.10
C PRO A 145 11.36 21.41 -0.79
N GLU A 146 12.26 22.16 -1.45
CA GLU A 146 13.21 21.64 -2.43
C GLU A 146 14.30 20.75 -1.84
N GLN A 147 14.67 21.02 -0.58
CA GLN A 147 15.70 20.28 0.13
C GLN A 147 15.28 18.88 0.57
N PHE A 148 13.98 18.58 0.58
CA PHE A 148 13.46 17.28 1.01
C PHE A 148 13.75 16.19 -0.02
N LYS A 149 14.03 14.99 0.50
CA LYS A 149 14.39 13.81 -0.31
C LYS A 149 13.54 12.61 0.09
N ILE A 150 13.51 11.61 -0.79
CA ILE A 150 12.95 10.31 -0.44
C ILE A 150 13.83 9.67 0.63
N ASN A 151 13.25 9.43 1.80
CA ASN A 151 13.93 8.94 2.99
C ASN A 151 13.16 7.81 3.69
N LEU A 152 12.14 7.27 3.02
CA LEU A 152 11.32 6.15 3.49
C LEU A 152 11.28 5.03 2.46
N LEU A 153 11.01 3.81 2.92
CA LEU A 153 10.62 2.73 2.04
C LEU A 153 9.21 2.98 1.45
N PRO A 154 9.00 2.74 0.15
CA PRO A 154 7.67 2.77 -0.45
C PRO A 154 6.78 1.67 0.13
N GLY A 155 5.46 1.91 0.18
CA GLY A 155 4.52 1.01 0.87
C GLY A 155 4.40 -0.41 0.31
N GLY A 156 4.70 -0.62 -0.98
CA GLY A 156 4.77 -1.94 -1.63
C GLY A 156 6.06 -2.70 -1.29
N ILE A 157 6.24 -3.07 -0.03
CA ILE A 157 7.38 -3.89 0.43
C ILE A 157 7.21 -5.35 -0.01
N THR A 158 8.29 -5.92 -0.57
CA THR A 158 8.36 -7.32 -1.00
C THR A 158 8.67 -8.26 0.18
N GLU A 159 8.56 -9.58 -0.03
CA GLU A 159 9.04 -10.55 0.97
C GLU A 159 10.55 -10.44 1.23
N GLN A 160 11.32 -10.04 0.21
CA GLN A 160 12.76 -9.78 0.36
C GLN A 160 13.00 -8.55 1.24
N ASP A 161 12.21 -7.49 1.04
CA ASP A 161 12.24 -6.29 1.88
C ASP A 161 11.89 -6.64 3.33
N LYS A 162 10.84 -7.45 3.56
CA LYS A 162 10.46 -7.92 4.90
C LYS A 162 11.61 -8.66 5.60
N LYS A 163 12.35 -9.53 4.90
CA LYS A 163 13.52 -10.22 5.46
C LYS A 163 14.61 -9.24 5.88
N LYS A 164 14.94 -8.24 5.04
CA LYS A 164 15.91 -7.19 5.38
C LYS A 164 15.45 -6.39 6.61
N ILE A 165 14.17 -6.00 6.65
CA ILE A 165 13.56 -5.29 7.79
C ILE A 165 13.66 -6.12 9.08
N VAL A 166 13.31 -7.40 9.03
CA VAL A 166 13.38 -8.30 10.20
C VAL A 166 14.83 -8.45 10.67
N SER A 167 15.78 -8.55 9.75
CA SER A 167 17.20 -8.64 10.08
C SER A 167 17.68 -7.39 10.83
N ASP A 168 17.48 -6.19 10.27
CA ASP A 168 17.90 -4.95 10.91
C ASP A 168 17.25 -4.75 12.28
N ARG A 169 15.94 -5.01 12.37
CA ARG A 169 15.21 -4.94 13.64
C ARG A 169 15.75 -5.89 14.71
N LYS A 170 16.25 -7.07 14.33
CA LYS A 170 16.83 -8.03 15.28
C LYS A 170 18.07 -7.45 15.97
N TYR A 171 18.86 -6.64 15.27
CA TYR A 171 20.09 -6.07 15.81
C TYR A 171 19.90 -4.69 16.44
N TYR A 172 19.09 -3.82 15.83
CA TYR A 172 18.97 -2.41 16.23
C TYR A 172 17.61 -2.05 16.86
N GLY A 173 16.61 -2.93 16.75
CA GLY A 173 15.23 -2.66 17.17
C GLY A 173 14.40 -1.84 16.16
N PHE A 174 15.01 -1.34 15.10
CA PHE A 174 14.39 -0.59 14.00
C PHE A 174 15.15 -0.83 12.68
N LEU A 175 14.52 -0.50 11.55
CA LEU A 175 15.17 -0.43 10.25
C LEU A 175 15.98 0.86 10.17
N ARG A 176 17.29 0.78 9.92
CA ARG A 176 18.17 1.96 9.89
C ARG A 176 18.01 2.79 8.61
N ALA A 177 18.26 4.08 8.70
CA ALA A 177 18.15 4.98 7.54
C ALA A 177 19.15 4.62 6.42
N GLU A 178 20.33 4.10 6.78
CA GLU A 178 21.33 3.64 5.81
C GLU A 178 20.80 2.43 5.01
N THR A 179 20.15 1.49 5.69
CA THR A 179 19.52 0.33 5.07
C THR A 179 18.34 0.75 4.18
N VAL A 180 17.54 1.73 4.59
CA VAL A 180 16.48 2.32 3.73
C VAL A 180 17.08 2.90 2.45
N ALA A 181 18.16 3.68 2.56
CA ALA A 181 18.82 4.30 1.42
C ALA A 181 19.41 3.24 0.45
N GLU A 182 19.99 2.17 0.98
CA GLU A 182 20.46 1.02 0.20
C GLU A 182 19.29 0.33 -0.53
N MET A 183 18.23 -0.03 0.20
CA MET A 183 17.05 -0.69 -0.37
C MET A 183 16.38 0.16 -1.45
N ASN A 184 16.28 1.47 -1.27
CA ASN A 184 15.71 2.37 -2.28
C ASN A 184 16.54 2.39 -3.57
N LYS A 185 17.89 2.38 -3.46
CA LYS A 185 18.81 2.31 -4.61
C LYS A 185 18.77 0.95 -5.31
N GLU A 186 18.71 -0.14 -4.55
CA GLU A 186 18.75 -1.52 -5.07
C GLU A 186 17.42 -2.02 -5.63
N SER A 187 16.32 -1.31 -5.36
CA SER A 187 14.98 -1.80 -5.63
C SER A 187 14.66 -2.07 -7.11
N GLY A 188 15.48 -1.59 -8.04
CA GLY A 188 15.20 -1.64 -9.48
C GLY A 188 13.93 -0.87 -9.87
N ARG A 189 13.31 -0.15 -8.92
CA ARG A 189 12.15 0.71 -9.14
C ARG A 189 12.62 1.92 -9.95
N SER A 190 11.70 2.54 -10.67
CA SER A 190 12.00 3.72 -11.47
C SER A 190 12.29 4.96 -10.59
N LYS A 191 12.96 5.98 -11.16
CA LYS A 191 13.55 7.12 -10.42
C LYS A 191 12.59 7.85 -9.48
N GLN A 192 11.30 7.86 -9.78
CA GLN A 192 10.30 8.50 -8.94
C GLN A 192 10.18 7.90 -7.53
N PHE A 193 10.69 6.68 -7.31
CA PHE A 193 10.65 6.00 -6.02
C PHE A 193 11.89 6.23 -5.13
N TYR A 194 12.96 6.88 -5.63
CA TYR A 194 14.17 7.15 -4.83
C TYR A 194 14.72 8.59 -4.98
N SER A 195 14.08 9.43 -5.79
CA SER A 195 14.34 10.88 -5.84
C SER A 195 13.02 11.63 -6.04
N ILE A 196 12.91 12.84 -5.47
CA ILE A 196 11.78 13.75 -5.74
C ILE A 196 12.10 14.49 -7.05
N ILE A 197 11.36 14.14 -8.10
CA ILE A 197 11.53 14.74 -9.42
C ILE A 197 10.62 15.96 -9.49
N ARG A 198 11.16 17.09 -9.97
CA ARG A 198 10.44 18.37 -10.11
C ARG A 198 10.14 18.75 -11.56
N THR A 199 10.63 17.96 -12.51
CA THR A 199 10.32 18.08 -13.92
C THR A 199 9.27 17.05 -14.31
N PRO A 200 8.53 17.25 -15.42
CA PRO A 200 7.65 16.22 -15.96
C PRO A 200 8.40 14.88 -16.10
N PHE A 201 7.80 13.83 -15.54
CA PHE A 201 8.30 12.47 -15.69
C PHE A 201 7.97 11.96 -17.10
N PRO A 202 8.88 11.23 -17.77
CA PRO A 202 8.62 10.68 -19.10
C PRO A 202 7.37 9.82 -19.14
N VAL A 203 6.60 9.95 -20.23
CA VAL A 203 5.45 9.09 -20.52
C VAL A 203 5.97 7.79 -21.12
N ASP A 204 6.51 6.92 -20.27
CA ASP A 204 6.91 5.57 -20.67
C ASP A 204 5.87 4.53 -20.19
N ARG A 205 5.74 3.41 -20.91
CA ARG A 205 4.75 2.36 -20.58
C ARG A 205 5.01 1.64 -19.25
N MET A 206 6.22 1.76 -18.70
CA MET A 206 6.63 1.12 -17.45
C MET A 206 6.37 2.02 -16.23
N SER A 207 6.16 3.30 -16.45
CA SER A 207 5.84 4.30 -15.44
C SER A 207 4.33 4.35 -15.19
N ILE A 208 3.93 4.82 -14.00
CA ILE A 208 2.52 5.08 -13.73
C ILE A 208 1.94 6.18 -14.63
N VAL A 209 2.80 7.07 -15.14
CA VAL A 209 2.42 8.20 -16.00
C VAL A 209 2.00 7.73 -17.38
N GLY A 210 2.73 6.78 -17.98
CA GLY A 210 2.44 6.24 -19.32
C GLY A 210 1.82 4.84 -19.35
N GLY A 211 1.92 4.06 -18.28
CA GLY A 211 1.36 2.70 -18.16
C GLY A 211 -0.10 2.65 -17.71
N CYS A 212 -0.61 3.72 -17.08
CA CYS A 212 -1.99 3.76 -16.63
C CYS A 212 -2.90 4.44 -17.65
N MET A 213 -3.90 3.71 -18.16
CA MET A 213 -4.94 4.29 -19.01
C MET A 213 -5.69 5.43 -18.31
N LYS A 214 -6.12 6.43 -19.10
CA LYS A 214 -7.00 7.49 -18.61
C LYS A 214 -8.39 6.92 -18.40
N MET A 215 -8.89 7.03 -17.18
CA MET A 215 -10.20 6.53 -16.79
C MET A 215 -11.10 7.70 -16.37
N ILE A 216 -12.36 7.65 -16.79
CA ILE A 216 -13.41 8.58 -16.38
C ILE A 216 -14.31 7.86 -15.37
N ARG A 217 -14.67 8.57 -14.30
CA ARG A 217 -15.61 8.08 -13.30
C ARG A 217 -17.03 8.07 -13.88
N ILE A 218 -17.72 6.95 -13.72
CA ILE A 218 -19.14 6.78 -14.05
C ILE A 218 -19.90 6.32 -12.80
N LYS A 219 -21.25 6.35 -12.85
CA LYS A 219 -22.13 6.05 -11.70
C LYS A 219 -21.76 4.75 -10.95
N ASN A 220 -21.29 3.73 -11.66
CA ASN A 220 -20.99 2.40 -11.10
C ASN A 220 -19.54 1.93 -11.35
N GLY A 221 -18.58 2.84 -11.51
CA GLY A 221 -17.17 2.44 -11.69
C GLY A 221 -16.34 3.40 -12.54
N TRP A 222 -15.41 2.83 -13.30
CA TRP A 222 -14.46 3.55 -14.14
C TRP A 222 -14.55 3.05 -15.59
N THR A 223 -14.46 3.95 -16.56
CA THR A 223 -14.41 3.60 -18.00
C THR A 223 -13.21 4.26 -18.68
N SER A 224 -12.58 3.57 -19.62
CA SER A 224 -11.47 4.14 -20.39
C SER A 224 -11.99 5.07 -21.48
N THR A 225 -11.26 6.15 -21.77
CA THR A 225 -11.52 6.97 -22.96
C THR A 225 -11.11 6.28 -24.26
N ASP A 226 -10.26 5.26 -24.19
CA ASP A 226 -9.58 4.68 -25.34
C ASP A 226 -10.30 3.41 -25.85
N SER A 227 -11.63 3.39 -25.76
CA SER A 227 -12.52 2.32 -26.27
C SER A 227 -12.44 0.95 -25.58
N PHE A 228 -11.45 0.71 -24.71
CA PHE A 228 -11.34 -0.53 -23.94
C PHE A 228 -12.16 -0.45 -22.66
N LYS A 229 -13.33 -1.10 -22.62
CA LYS A 229 -14.09 -1.28 -21.38
C LYS A 229 -13.31 -2.23 -20.48
N ALA A 230 -12.75 -1.75 -19.38
CA ALA A 230 -12.36 -2.64 -18.29
C ALA A 230 -13.63 -3.43 -17.88
N PRO A 231 -13.58 -4.77 -17.74
CA PRO A 231 -14.74 -5.55 -17.35
C PRO A 231 -15.32 -4.96 -16.07
N LEU A 232 -16.59 -4.56 -16.15
CA LEU A 232 -17.29 -3.91 -15.06
C LEU A 232 -17.23 -4.77 -13.80
N PRO A 233 -17.22 -4.15 -12.60
CA PRO A 233 -17.44 -4.89 -11.38
C PRO A 233 -18.84 -5.51 -11.43
N ILE A 234 -18.92 -6.83 -11.64
CA ILE A 234 -20.14 -7.57 -11.39
C ILE A 234 -20.37 -7.46 -9.88
N LYS A 235 -21.42 -6.75 -9.47
CA LYS A 235 -21.98 -6.88 -8.13
C LYS A 235 -22.53 -8.30 -8.08
N ASN A 236 -21.91 -9.17 -7.28
CA ASN A 236 -22.60 -10.38 -6.87
C ASN A 236 -23.73 -9.91 -5.96
N THR A 237 -24.91 -9.74 -6.54
CA THR A 237 -26.15 -9.61 -5.77
C THR A 237 -26.30 -10.92 -5.03
N THR A 238 -25.86 -10.97 -3.78
CA THR A 238 -26.28 -12.02 -2.86
C THR A 238 -27.75 -11.76 -2.57
N THR A 239 -28.61 -12.47 -3.29
CA THR A 239 -30.02 -12.64 -2.94
C THR A 239 -30.07 -13.22 -1.52
N GLN A 240 -30.66 -12.46 -0.59
CA GLN A 240 -31.20 -13.01 0.65
C GLN A 240 -32.46 -13.82 0.34
#